data_AF-A0A542YH55-F1
#
_entry.id   AF-A0A542YH55-F1
#
_cell.length_a   1.000
_cell.length_b   1.000
_cell.length_c   1.000
_cell.angle_alpha   90.00
_cell.angle_beta   90.00
_cell.angle_gamma   90.00
#
_symmetry.space_group_name_H-M   'P 1'
#
loop_
_entity.id
_entity.type
_entity.pdbx_description
1 polymer ?
#
loop_
_entity_poly.entity_id
_entity_poly.type
_entity_poly.pdbx_seq_one_letter_code
_entity_poly.pdbx_strand_id
1 'polypeptide(L)'
;MDSLDGRSTGLYLVVTESASYRIDFTRMLLNRTPDALDDAIRRMRNDTSPVQLVRVLRCHVGEPMILDINLGIPGVLLTRRSSTTVTSIEPLTPTHLNLGKDLP
;
A
#
# COMPACT_ATOMS: atom_id res chain seq x y z
N MET A 1 3.83 12.54 -9.37
CA MET A 1 3.96 13.00 -7.97
C MET A 1 5.09 12.20 -7.38
N ASP A 2 6.01 12.81 -6.65
CA ASP A 2 7.29 12.15 -6.37
C ASP A 2 7.42 11.70 -4.91
N SER A 3 6.46 12.09 -4.06
CA SER A 3 6.44 11.68 -2.65
C SER A 3 5.05 11.73 -2.01
N LEU A 4 4.85 10.95 -0.95
CA LEU A 4 3.66 10.97 -0.07
C LEU A 4 4.09 11.15 1.39
N ASP A 5 3.31 11.90 2.15
CA ASP A 5 3.56 12.20 3.57
C ASP A 5 2.25 12.28 4.39
N GLY A 6 2.36 12.63 5.67
CA GLY A 6 1.21 12.75 6.58
C GLY A 6 0.20 13.87 6.24
N ARG A 7 0.44 14.68 5.20
CA ARG A 7 -0.47 15.73 4.71
C ARG A 7 -1.19 15.31 3.42
N SER A 8 -0.81 14.18 2.83
CA SER A 8 -1.43 13.65 1.63
C SER A 8 -2.88 13.25 1.92
N THR A 9 -3.76 13.46 0.94
CA THR A 9 -5.21 13.19 1.06
C THR A 9 -5.71 12.42 -0.15
N GLY A 10 -6.70 11.56 0.01
CA GLY A 10 -7.27 10.77 -1.08
C GLY A 10 -6.60 9.41 -1.25
N LEU A 11 -6.77 8.82 -2.42
CA LEU A 11 -6.33 7.46 -2.73
C LEU A 11 -5.16 7.50 -3.71
N TYR A 12 -4.13 6.70 -3.46
CA TYR A 12 -2.94 6.60 -4.31
C TYR A 12 -2.59 5.15 -4.60
N LEU A 13 -2.05 4.92 -5.80
CA LEU A 13 -1.32 3.72 -6.17
C LEU A 13 0.16 4.02 -6.05
N VAL A 14 0.87 3.25 -5.23
CA VAL A 14 2.32 3.28 -5.09
C VAL A 14 2.86 1.96 -5.62
N VAL A 15 3.64 2.01 -6.69
CA VAL A 15 4.31 0.82 -7.24
C VAL A 15 5.72 0.79 -6.71
N THR A 16 6.16 -0.38 -6.28
CA THR A 16 7.54 -0.67 -5.90
C THR A 16 8.07 -1.79 -6.78
N GLU A 17 9.37 -2.07 -6.74
CA GLU A 17 10.00 -3.12 -7.57
C GLU A 17 9.41 -4.55 -7.38
N SER A 18 8.55 -4.77 -6.38
CA SER A 18 8.05 -6.11 -6.03
C SER A 18 6.55 -6.18 -5.75
N ALA A 19 5.87 -5.04 -5.72
CA ALA A 19 4.48 -4.95 -5.31
C ALA A 19 3.87 -3.60 -5.64
N SER A 20 2.55 -3.59 -5.73
CA SER A 20 1.73 -2.40 -5.76
C SER A 20 1.01 -2.20 -4.43
N TYR A 21 0.85 -0.96 -4.00
CA TYR A 21 0.16 -0.58 -2.78
C TYR A 21 -0.93 0.44 -3.09
N ARG A 22 -2.15 0.19 -2.61
CA ARG A 22 -3.21 1.20 -2.56
C ARG A 22 -3.20 1.83 -1.18
N ILE A 23 -2.93 3.14 -1.12
CA ILE A 23 -2.90 3.92 0.11
C ILE A 23 -4.08 4.88 0.11
N ASP A 24 -5.03 4.65 1.02
CA ASP A 24 -6.20 5.50 1.23
C ASP A 24 -5.95 6.38 2.46
N PHE A 25 -5.57 7.64 2.24
CA PHE A 25 -5.38 8.62 3.32
C PHE A 25 -6.69 9.16 3.89
N THR A 26 -7.81 8.94 3.20
CA THR A 26 -9.14 9.34 3.70
C THR A 26 -9.62 8.35 4.76
N ARG A 27 -9.43 7.05 4.50
CA ARG A 27 -9.83 5.98 5.41
C ARG A 27 -8.70 5.48 6.31
N MET A 28 -7.47 5.95 6.08
CA MET A 28 -6.26 5.47 6.73
C MET A 28 -6.09 3.96 6.56
N LEU A 29 -6.15 3.49 5.31
CA LEU A 29 -6.02 2.07 4.95
C LEU A 29 -4.90 1.86 3.94
N LEU A 30 -4.25 0.70 4.06
CA LEU A 30 -3.24 0.21 3.14
C LEU A 30 -3.67 -1.15 2.61
N ASN A 31 -3.63 -1.33 1.30
CA ASN A 31 -3.78 -2.64 0.66
C ASN A 31 -2.54 -2.92 -0.19
N ARG A 32 -2.00 -4.14 -0.14
CA ARG A 32 -0.79 -4.54 -0.86
C ARG A 32 -1.13 -5.65 -1.84
N THR A 33 -0.87 -5.43 -3.11
CA THR A 33 -0.92 -6.47 -4.14
C THR A 33 0.51 -6.85 -4.52
N PRO A 34 0.98 -8.09 -4.27
CA PRO A 34 2.28 -8.53 -4.78
C PRO A 34 2.24 -8.63 -6.30
N ASP A 35 3.35 -8.31 -6.97
CA ASP A 35 3.46 -8.45 -8.43
C ASP A 35 3.56 -9.92 -8.88
N ALA A 36 3.83 -10.84 -7.95
CA ALA A 36 3.84 -12.28 -8.23
C ALA A 36 2.41 -12.84 -8.43
N LEU A 37 2.23 -13.56 -9.53
CA LEU A 37 1.01 -14.27 -9.96
C LEU A 37 0.66 -15.51 -9.12
N ASP A 38 1.40 -15.79 -8.05
CA ASP A 38 1.22 -17.03 -7.30
C ASP A 38 0.21 -16.86 -6.16
N ASP A 39 -1.01 -17.32 -6.40
CA ASP A 39 -2.14 -17.23 -5.45
C ASP A 39 -1.84 -17.94 -4.11
N ALA A 40 -0.93 -18.91 -4.10
CA ALA A 40 -0.47 -19.56 -2.87
C ALA A 40 0.28 -18.57 -1.95
N ILE A 41 1.15 -17.73 -2.52
CA ILE A 41 1.92 -16.71 -1.77
C ILE A 41 0.98 -15.60 -1.27
N ARG A 42 0.00 -15.20 -2.09
CA ARG A 42 -1.02 -14.20 -1.74
C ARG A 42 -1.84 -14.60 -0.51
N ARG A 43 -2.27 -15.87 -0.43
CA ARG A 43 -3.05 -16.41 0.70
C ARG A 43 -2.23 -16.50 1.98
N MET A 44 -0.96 -16.88 1.90
CA MET A 44 -0.10 -17.01 3.09
C MET A 44 0.21 -15.69 3.77
N ARG A 45 0.19 -14.57 3.03
CA ARG A 45 0.52 -13.23 3.58
C ARG A 45 -0.70 -12.39 3.93
N ASN A 46 -1.91 -12.90 3.69
CA ASN A 46 -3.17 -12.15 3.81
C ASN A 46 -3.12 -10.81 3.05
N ASP A 47 -2.50 -10.82 1.86
CA ASP A 47 -2.27 -9.62 1.06
C ASP A 47 -3.58 -8.98 0.54
N THR A 48 -4.73 -9.67 0.63
CA THR A 48 -6.03 -9.17 0.13
C THR A 48 -6.83 -8.35 1.14
N SER A 49 -6.44 -8.35 2.43
CA SER A 49 -7.17 -7.61 3.46
C SER A 49 -6.53 -6.24 3.71
N PRO A 50 -7.28 -5.13 3.63
CA PRO A 50 -6.78 -3.82 4.02
C PRO A 50 -6.28 -3.84 5.48
N VAL A 51 -5.10 -3.28 5.70
CA VAL A 51 -4.57 -3.05 7.05
C VAL A 51 -4.68 -1.57 7.40
N GLN A 52 -4.78 -1.27 8.69
CA GLN A 52 -4.87 0.12 9.14
C GLN A 52 -3.51 0.81 8.95
N LEU A 53 -3.50 1.89 8.19
CA LEU A 53 -2.36 2.79 8.08
C LEU A 53 -2.34 3.68 9.32
N VAL A 54 -1.20 3.72 10.01
CA VAL A 54 -1.01 4.66 11.13
C VAL A 54 -0.36 5.94 10.61
N ARG A 55 0.72 5.80 9.83
CA ARG A 55 1.39 6.94 9.17
C ARG A 55 2.37 6.48 8.09
N VAL A 56 2.64 7.38 7.16
CA VAL A 56 3.76 7.29 6.21
C VAL A 56 4.97 7.99 6.81
N LEU A 57 6.09 7.29 6.91
CA LEU A 57 7.36 7.85 7.37
C LEU A 57 8.27 8.25 6.22
N ARG A 58 8.22 7.47 5.13
CA ARG A 58 8.97 7.71 3.89
C ARG A 58 8.20 7.09 2.73
N CYS A 59 7.95 7.85 1.69
CA CYS A 59 7.43 7.34 0.43
C CYS A 59 7.88 8.32 -0.65
N HIS A 60 8.98 8.00 -1.32
CA HIS A 60 9.57 8.82 -2.37
C HIS A 60 9.97 7.91 -3.53
N VAL A 61 9.71 8.33 -4.76
CA VAL A 61 10.20 7.62 -5.94
C VAL A 61 11.73 7.54 -5.88
N GLY A 62 12.29 6.34 -6.08
CA GLY A 62 13.73 6.07 -5.96
C GLY A 62 14.19 5.65 -4.57
N GLU A 63 13.30 5.59 -3.56
CA GLU A 63 13.64 5.12 -2.22
C GLU A 63 12.70 3.99 -1.73
N PRO A 64 13.13 3.16 -0.78
CA PRO A 64 12.22 2.26 -0.07
C PRO A 64 11.10 3.02 0.65
N MET A 65 9.87 2.52 0.55
CA MET A 65 8.75 3.03 1.34
C MET A 65 8.83 2.51 2.77
N ILE A 66 8.60 3.38 3.75
CA ILE A 66 8.55 3.06 5.18
C ILE A 66 7.23 3.54 5.76
N LEU A 67 6.48 2.61 6.36
CA LEU A 67 5.15 2.83 6.92
C LEU A 67 5.07 2.29 8.34
N ASP A 68 4.30 2.95 9.20
CA ASP A 68 3.77 2.35 10.41
C ASP A 68 2.31 1.94 10.15
N ILE A 69 1.98 0.68 10.45
CA ILE A 69 0.64 0.10 10.28
C ILE A 69 0.18 -0.59 11.56
N ASN A 70 -1.12 -0.79 11.72
CA ASN A 70 -1.70 -1.64 12.77
C ASN A 70 -2.27 -2.91 12.14
N LEU A 71 -1.81 -4.07 12.62
CA LEU A 71 -2.21 -5.39 12.16
C LEU A 71 -3.34 -6.01 12.99
N GLY A 72 -3.84 -5.32 14.02
CA GLY A 72 -4.87 -5.84 14.92
C GLY A 72 -4.37 -6.96 15.85
N ILE A 73 -3.06 -7.08 16.04
CA ILE A 73 -2.46 -8.10 16.91
C ILE A 73 -2.52 -7.62 18.36
N PRO A 74 -3.14 -8.38 19.29
CA PRO A 74 -3.20 -8.00 20.70
C PRO A 74 -1.81 -7.73 21.29
N GLY A 75 -1.68 -6.62 22.02
CA GLY A 75 -0.42 -6.19 22.63
C GLY A 75 0.58 -5.51 21.67
N VAL A 76 0.28 -5.42 20.37
CA VAL A 76 1.11 -4.74 19.38
C VAL A 76 0.41 -3.46 18.91
N LEU A 77 0.94 -2.31 19.33
CA LEU A 77 0.37 -1.00 18.97
C LEU A 77 0.59 -0.65 17.49
N LEU A 78 1.79 -0.93 16.98
CA LEU A 78 2.16 -0.65 15.60
C LEU A 78 3.20 -1.65 15.12
N THR A 79 3.23 -1.84 13.81
CA THR A 79 4.26 -2.59 13.08
C THR A 79 4.86 -1.66 12.03
N ARG A 80 6.19 -1.53 12.01
CA ARG A 80 6.90 -0.84 10.94
C ARG A 80 7.15 -1.79 9.79
N ARG A 81 6.84 -1.36 8.56
CA ARG A 81 7.15 -2.08 7.33
C ARG A 81 8.04 -1.24 6.42
N SER A 82 8.96 -1.94 5.74
CA SER A 82 9.78 -1.40 4.64
C SER A 82 9.46 -2.18 3.38
N SER A 83 9.33 -1.50 2.24
CA SER A 83 9.20 -2.11 0.91
C SER A 83 10.55 -2.16 0.17
N THR A 84 10.52 -2.68 -1.06
CA THR A 84 11.54 -2.38 -2.09
C THR A 84 11.39 -0.95 -2.60
N THR A 85 12.27 -0.52 -3.50
CA THR A 85 12.30 0.85 -4.04
C THR A 85 10.96 1.20 -4.69
N VAL A 86 10.42 2.38 -4.37
CA VAL A 86 9.24 2.93 -5.05
C VAL A 86 9.61 3.36 -6.46
N THR A 87 8.86 2.90 -7.45
CA THR A 87 9.07 3.18 -8.88
C THR A 87 8.06 4.18 -9.43
N SER A 88 6.83 4.22 -8.89
CA SER A 88 5.85 5.24 -9.26
C SER A 88 4.86 5.56 -8.13
N ILE A 89 4.30 6.77 -8.17
CA ILE A 89 3.21 7.22 -7.28
C ILE A 89 2.17 7.95 -8.13
N GLU A 90 0.95 7.43 -8.12
CA GLU A 90 -0.16 7.92 -8.95
C GLU A 90 -1.42 8.14 -8.10
N PRO A 91 -2.08 9.31 -8.17
CA PRO A 91 -3.38 9.49 -7.55
C PRO A 91 -4.42 8.62 -8.26
N LEU A 92 -5.23 7.90 -7.49
CA LEU A 92 -6.37 7.15 -8.01
C LEU A 92 -7.62 8.01 -7.90
N THR A 93 -8.21 8.34 -9.06
CA THR A 93 -9.53 8.96 -9.10
C THR A 93 -10.62 7.90 -8.88
N PRO A 94 -11.83 8.27 -8.44
CA PRO A 94 -12.94 7.32 -8.22
C PRO A 94 -13.23 6.40 -9.41
N THR A 95 -12.92 6.83 -10.63
CA THR A 95 -13.06 6.04 -11.86
C THR A 95 -12.21 4.76 -11.85
N HIS A 96 -11.10 4.72 -11.09
CA HIS A 96 -10.22 3.56 -10.96
C HIS A 96 -10.69 2.53 -9.90
N LEU A 97 -11.81 2.78 -9.21
CA LEU A 97 -12.36 1.84 -8.22
C LEU A 97 -12.99 0.59 -8.86
N ASN A 98 -13.27 0.60 -10.16
CA ASN A 98 -13.92 -0.51 -10.87
C ASN A 98 -12.96 -1.44 -11.65
N LEU A 99 -11.67 -1.12 -11.78
CA LEU A 99 -10.74 -1.94 -12.60
C LEU A 99 -10.13 -3.16 -11.87
N GLY A 100 -10.62 -3.50 -10.68
CA GLY A 100 -10.11 -4.61 -9.88
C GLY A 100 -10.85 -5.94 -10.03
N LYS A 101 -11.83 -6.03 -10.95
CA LYS A 101 -12.60 -7.27 -11.16
C LYS A 101 -12.43 -7.92 -12.54
N ASP A 102 -11.84 -7.24 -13.51
CA ASP A 102 -11.69 -7.78 -14.86
C ASP A 102 -10.29 -7.48 -15.40
N LEU A 103 -9.35 -8.38 -15.14
CA LEU A 103 -8.34 -8.74 -16.13
C LEU A 103 -8.21 -10.28 -16.13
N PRO A 104 -8.11 -10.89 -17.33
CA PRO A 104 -8.32 -12.31 -17.58
C PRO A 104 -7.36 -13.25 -16.85
#